data_AF-A0A376KSE1-F1
#
_entry.id   AF-A0A376KSE1-F1
#
_cell.length_a   1.000
_cell.length_b   1.000
_cell.length_c   1.000
_cell.angle_alpha   90.00
_cell.angle_beta   90.00
_cell.angle_gamma   90.00
#
_symmetry.space_group_name_H-M   'P 1'
#
loop_
_entity.id
_entity.type
_entity.pdbx_description
1 polymer ?
#
loop_
_entity_poly.entity_id
_entity_poly.type
_entity_poly.pdbx_seq_one_letter_code
_entity_poly.pdbx_strand_id
1 'polypeptide(L)'
;MRLFETSENGLDYFTSVPARFQPQDGKWRIAPYYHLFGSDELSQRAPVFQSRMPQPYIKLNPADAAKLGVNAGTHVSFSYDGNTVTLPV
;
A
#
# COMPACT_ATOMS: atom_id res chain seq x y z
N MET A 1 16.10 -5.62 36.67
CA MET A 1 15.53 -6.77 35.93
C MET A 1 16.02 -6.66 34.48
N ARG A 2 16.66 -7.69 33.92
CA ARG A 2 17.11 -7.71 32.52
C ARG A 2 16.12 -8.54 31.71
N LEU A 3 15.47 -7.92 30.71
CA LEU A 3 14.34 -8.53 30.01
C LEU A 3 14.75 -9.50 28.88
N PHE A 4 16.02 -9.45 28.44
CA PHE A 4 16.56 -10.34 27.42
C PHE A 4 17.97 -10.80 27.76
N GLU A 5 18.18 -12.11 27.77
CA GLU A 5 19.51 -12.74 27.79
C GLU A 5 20.05 -12.80 26.35
N THR A 6 21.33 -12.50 26.19
CA THR A 6 21.99 -12.66 24.90
C THR A 6 22.33 -14.13 24.75
N SER A 7 21.88 -14.80 23.68
CA SER A 7 22.43 -16.11 23.33
C SER A 7 23.89 -15.91 22.91
N GLU A 8 24.79 -16.81 23.33
CA GLU A 8 26.22 -16.75 22.95
C GLU A 8 26.44 -16.82 21.43
N ASN A 9 25.47 -17.39 20.71
CA ASN A 9 25.38 -17.32 19.26
C ASN A 9 24.46 -16.15 18.90
N GLY A 10 25.05 -15.00 18.57
CA GLY A 10 24.31 -13.88 18.00
C GLY A 10 23.52 -14.31 16.77
N LEU A 11 22.33 -13.77 16.58
CA LEU A 11 21.56 -14.01 15.37
C LEU A 11 22.34 -13.43 14.17
N ASP A 12 22.48 -14.22 13.11
CA ASP A 12 23.05 -13.73 11.87
C ASP A 12 22.27 -12.52 11.36
N TYR A 13 22.99 -11.53 10.87
CA TYR A 13 22.36 -10.38 10.22
C TYR A 13 21.61 -10.85 8.96
N PHE A 14 20.41 -10.33 8.73
CA PHE A 14 19.62 -10.71 7.56
C PHE A 14 20.35 -10.30 6.27
N THR A 15 20.72 -11.30 5.46
CA THR A 15 21.38 -11.10 4.15
C THR A 15 20.43 -11.32 2.96
N SER A 16 19.21 -11.80 3.22
CA SER A 16 18.21 -12.04 2.18
C SER A 16 17.59 -10.73 1.71
N VAL A 17 18.07 -10.22 0.57
CA VAL A 17 17.50 -9.04 -0.09
C VAL A 17 16.47 -9.51 -1.13
N PRO A 18 15.20 -9.06 -1.07
CA PRO A 18 14.21 -9.40 -2.08
C PRO A 18 14.65 -8.98 -3.49
N ALA A 19 14.28 -9.77 -4.49
CA ALA A 19 14.52 -9.40 -5.88
C ALA A 19 13.84 -8.06 -6.22
N ARG A 20 14.50 -7.27 -7.08
CA ARG A 20 13.94 -6.01 -7.58
C ARG A 20 12.57 -6.23 -8.23
N PHE A 21 11.68 -5.25 -8.11
CA PHE A 21 10.41 -5.28 -8.82
C PHE A 21 10.63 -5.36 -10.34
N GLN A 22 9.88 -6.23 -11.00
CA GLN A 22 9.83 -6.32 -12.46
C GLN A 22 8.35 -6.22 -12.86
N PRO A 23 7.95 -5.17 -13.63
CA PRO A 23 6.59 -5.05 -14.11
C PRO A 23 6.24 -6.22 -15.04
N GLN A 24 5.01 -6.71 -14.96
CA GLN A 24 4.48 -7.78 -15.81
C GLN A 24 3.12 -7.33 -16.32
N ASP A 25 2.88 -7.50 -17.63
CA ASP A 25 1.59 -7.12 -18.22
C ASP A 25 0.43 -7.86 -17.54
N GLY A 26 -0.64 -7.13 -17.27
CA GLY A 26 -1.82 -7.66 -16.57
C GLY A 26 -1.63 -7.90 -15.07
N LYS A 27 -0.43 -7.69 -14.50
CA LYS A 27 -0.18 -7.81 -13.06
C LYS A 27 0.14 -6.46 -12.45
N TRP A 28 -0.61 -6.12 -11.42
CA TRP A 28 -0.48 -4.85 -10.72
C TRP A 28 0.06 -5.07 -9.32
N ARG A 29 0.91 -4.15 -8.87
CA ARG A 29 1.32 -4.06 -7.48
C ARG A 29 0.53 -2.95 -6.82
N ILE A 30 -0.27 -3.31 -5.84
CA ILE A 30 -1.05 -2.37 -5.03
C ILE A 30 -0.25 -2.08 -3.77
N ALA A 31 -0.09 -0.80 -3.45
CA ALA A 31 0.53 -0.35 -2.22
C ALA A 31 -0.34 0.76 -1.62
N PRO A 32 -0.54 0.79 -0.29
CA PRO A 32 -1.26 1.86 0.35
C PRO A 32 -0.51 3.18 0.19
N TYR A 33 -1.25 4.25 -0.10
CA TYR A 33 -0.71 5.60 -0.19
C TYR A 33 -1.32 6.47 0.91
N TYR A 34 -0.65 6.51 2.07
CA TYR A 34 -1.14 7.20 3.26
C TYR A 34 -0.87 8.71 3.17
N HIS A 35 -1.91 9.50 3.44
CA HIS A 35 -1.82 10.97 3.49
C HIS A 35 -1.55 11.50 4.89
N LEU A 36 -2.00 10.81 5.93
CA LEU A 36 -1.83 11.23 7.32
C LEU A 36 -0.80 10.33 8.02
N PHE A 37 0.07 10.91 8.84
CA PHE A 37 0.96 10.13 9.68
C PHE A 37 0.14 9.30 10.67
N GLY A 38 0.47 8.01 10.81
CA GLY A 38 -0.29 7.08 11.64
C GLY A 38 -1.65 6.71 11.05
N SER A 39 -1.82 6.68 9.72
CA SER A 39 -3.03 6.19 9.03
C SER A 39 -3.25 4.68 9.17
N ASP A 40 -2.81 4.04 10.26
CA ASP A 40 -3.12 2.64 10.51
C ASP A 40 -4.60 2.47 10.88
N GLU A 41 -5.12 1.25 10.80
CA GLU A 41 -6.56 0.95 10.85
C GLU A 41 -7.31 1.56 12.05
N LEU A 42 -6.67 1.60 13.23
CA LEU A 42 -7.29 2.15 14.44
C LEU A 42 -7.33 3.67 14.43
N SER A 43 -6.27 4.33 14.00
CA SER A 43 -6.20 5.79 13.94
C SER A 43 -7.19 6.37 12.93
N GLN A 44 -7.39 5.70 11.79
CA GLN A 44 -8.37 6.12 10.78
C GLN A 44 -9.81 6.15 11.31
N ARG A 45 -10.10 5.39 12.37
CA ARG A 45 -11.43 5.39 13.02
C ARG A 45 -11.64 6.59 13.96
N ALA A 46 -10.59 7.32 14.31
CA ALA A 46 -10.72 8.49 15.17
C ALA A 46 -11.40 9.65 14.40
N PRO A 47 -12.35 10.37 15.01
CA PRO A 47 -13.06 11.47 14.33
C PRO A 47 -12.13 12.54 13.76
N VAL A 48 -11.03 12.83 14.47
CA VAL A 48 -10.01 13.81 14.04
C VAL A 48 -9.29 13.40 12.75
N PHE A 49 -9.10 12.11 12.51
CA PHE A 49 -8.54 11.60 11.26
C PHE A 49 -9.58 11.68 10.14
N GLN A 50 -10.80 11.18 10.38
CA GLN A 50 -11.87 11.15 9.37
C GLN A 50 -12.15 12.53 8.77
N SER A 51 -12.16 13.58 9.59
CA SER A 51 -12.36 14.96 9.11
C SER A 51 -11.26 15.49 8.18
N ARG A 52 -10.10 14.83 8.13
CA ARG A 52 -8.92 15.21 7.33
C ARG A 52 -8.57 14.19 6.25
N MET A 53 -9.29 13.07 6.20
CA MET A 53 -9.07 12.04 5.19
C MET A 53 -9.59 12.52 3.83
N PRO A 54 -8.79 12.42 2.76
CA PRO A 54 -9.32 12.57 1.42
C PRO A 54 -10.27 11.41 1.10
N GLN A 55 -11.14 11.62 0.11
CA GLN A 55 -11.90 10.51 -0.47
C GLN A 55 -10.93 9.45 -1.03
N PRO A 56 -11.22 8.15 -0.89
CA PRO A 56 -10.34 7.10 -1.38
C PRO A 56 -10.25 7.15 -2.91
N TYR A 57 -9.03 6.98 -3.44
CA TYR A 57 -8.74 7.07 -4.87
C TYR A 57 -7.54 6.19 -5.25
N ILE A 58 -7.39 5.90 -6.53
CA ILE A 58 -6.27 5.13 -7.09
C ILE A 58 -5.27 6.10 -7.69
N LYS A 59 -4.06 6.15 -7.13
CA LYS A 59 -2.94 6.85 -7.77
C LYS A 59 -2.26 5.94 -8.78
N LEU A 60 -2.34 6.29 -10.07
CA LEU A 60 -1.67 5.57 -11.16
C LEU A 60 -0.45 6.32 -11.70
N ASN A 61 0.51 5.56 -12.23
CA ASN A 61 1.57 6.13 -13.08
C ASN A 61 0.93 6.67 -14.37
N PRO A 62 1.28 7.88 -14.84
CA PRO A 62 0.73 8.44 -16.07
C PRO A 62 0.88 7.53 -17.30
N ALA A 63 2.02 6.82 -17.44
CA ALA A 63 2.25 5.91 -18.56
C ALA A 63 1.30 4.71 -18.52
N ASP A 64 0.99 4.23 -17.32
CA ASP A 64 0.09 3.10 -17.12
C ASP A 64 -1.38 3.53 -17.26
N ALA A 65 -1.74 4.73 -16.79
CA ALA A 65 -3.04 5.34 -17.03
C ALA A 65 -3.32 5.51 -18.54
N ALA A 66 -2.31 5.97 -19.30
CA ALA A 66 -2.40 6.10 -20.75
C ALA A 66 -2.61 4.74 -21.45
N LYS A 67 -1.89 3.69 -21.01
CA LYS A 67 -2.08 2.33 -21.54
C LYS A 67 -3.48 1.77 -21.25
N LEU A 68 -4.04 2.09 -20.09
CA LEU A 68 -5.39 1.69 -19.69
C LEU A 68 -6.49 2.57 -20.31
N GLY A 69 -6.13 3.73 -20.89
CA GLY A 69 -7.10 4.69 -21.42
C GLY A 69 -7.95 5.37 -20.34
N VAL A 70 -7.45 5.44 -19.11
CA VAL A 70 -8.17 6.03 -17.97
C VAL A 70 -7.69 7.45 -17.68
N ASN A 71 -8.60 8.29 -17.24
CA ASN A 71 -8.34 9.69 -16.87
C ASN A 71 -8.77 9.95 -15.43
N ALA A 72 -8.36 11.08 -14.86
CA ALA A 72 -8.80 11.50 -13.54
C ALA A 72 -10.34 11.45 -13.41
N GLY A 73 -10.83 10.86 -12.31
CA GLY A 73 -12.25 10.62 -12.04
C GLY A 73 -12.82 9.35 -12.68
N THR A 74 -12.09 8.68 -13.57
CA THR A 74 -12.51 7.39 -14.14
C THR A 74 -12.52 6.35 -13.03
N HIS A 75 -13.62 5.60 -12.90
CA HIS A 75 -13.71 4.54 -11.91
C HIS A 75 -13.04 3.27 -12.43
N VAL A 76 -12.09 2.75 -11.66
CA VAL A 76 -11.38 1.50 -11.98
C VAL A 76 -11.66 0.49 -10.88
N SER A 77 -11.96 -0.73 -11.31
CA SER A 77 -12.15 -1.87 -10.41
C SER A 77 -10.89 -2.73 -10.38
N PHE A 78 -10.48 -3.14 -9.19
CA PHE A 78 -9.43 -4.14 -9.00
C PHE A 78 -9.85 -5.15 -7.95
N SER A 79 -9.31 -6.37 -8.05
CA SER A 79 -9.55 -7.43 -7.10
C SER A 79 -8.27 -7.80 -6.35
N TYR A 80 -8.36 -7.94 -5.04
CA TYR A 80 -7.29 -8.45 -4.19
C TYR A 80 -7.89 -9.31 -3.07
N ASP A 81 -7.27 -10.44 -2.74
CA ASP A 81 -7.72 -11.33 -1.65
C ASP A 81 -9.23 -11.66 -1.68
N GLY A 82 -9.77 -11.92 -2.88
CA GLY A 82 -11.19 -12.20 -3.10
C GLY A 82 -12.13 -10.99 -3.03
N ASN A 83 -11.65 -9.81 -2.62
CA ASN A 83 -12.42 -8.58 -2.57
C ASN A 83 -12.27 -7.80 -3.88
N THR A 84 -13.37 -7.25 -4.39
CA THR A 84 -13.34 -6.33 -5.53
C THR A 84 -13.70 -4.93 -5.06
N VAL A 85 -12.82 -3.98 -5.37
CA VAL A 85 -12.94 -2.58 -4.96
C VAL A 85 -12.98 -1.71 -6.21
N THR A 86 -13.88 -0.72 -6.23
CA THR A 86 -14.00 0.25 -7.33
C THR A 86 -13.78 1.65 -6.78
N LEU A 87 -12.82 2.36 -7.35
CA LEU A 87 -12.41 3.70 -6.89
C LEU A 87 -12.10 4.60 -8.10
N PRO A 88 -12.26 5.93 -7.96
CA PRO A 88 -11.82 6.87 -8.98
C PRO A 88 -10.29 6.94 -9.05
N VAL A 89 -9.74 7.16 -10.25
CA VAL A 89 -8.33 7.51 -10.50
C VAL A 89 -8.07 8.99 -10.22
#